data_AF-A0A2D6K5Q9-F1
#
_entry.id   AF-A0A2D6K5Q9-F1
#
_cell.length_a   1.000
_cell.length_b   1.000
_cell.length_c   1.000
_cell.angle_alpha   90.00
_cell.angle_beta   90.00
_cell.angle_gamma   90.00
#
_symmetry.space_group_name_H-M   'P 1'
#
loop_
_entity.id
_entity.type
_entity.pdbx_description
1 polymer ?
#
loop_
_entity_poly.entity_id
_entity_poly.type
_entity_poly.pdbx_seq_one_letter_code
_entity_poly.pdbx_strand_id
1 'polypeptide(L)'
;MGHLPEDKGTKGFDDLKGLFKKKAVDQLDEEKEKKAVEAVDKHVGNVEDAIASLDRASKTPTPGEANDFVQRAKHFLTQLRDSNVLYTLVAGSPYEEEAKLIKAEVVKLLSELQSADHTPDNLANLNNRLAAVHQSIEILKRKVAAYKKKTRKAVAAKLKGVVERK
;
A
#
# COMPACT_ATOMS: atom_id res chain seq x y z
N MET A 1 -52.20 -16.29 42.04
CA MET A 1 -51.80 -15.50 40.86
C MET A 1 -50.62 -14.64 41.26
N GLY A 2 -49.43 -14.86 40.69
CA GLY A 2 -48.27 -14.00 40.90
C GLY A 2 -47.51 -13.91 39.58
N HIS A 3 -47.91 -12.97 38.73
CA HIS A 3 -47.15 -12.64 37.53
C HIS A 3 -45.93 -11.84 37.96
N LEU A 4 -44.74 -12.41 37.80
CA LEU A 4 -43.50 -11.65 37.73
C LEU A 4 -43.52 -10.85 36.42
N PRO A 5 -43.19 -9.55 36.43
CA PRO A 5 -43.09 -8.76 35.20
C PRO A 5 -41.94 -9.28 34.34
N GLU A 6 -42.18 -9.46 33.03
CA GLU A 6 -41.14 -9.78 32.05
C GLU A 6 -40.14 -8.62 31.97
N ASP A 7 -38.88 -8.93 32.29
CA ASP A 7 -37.72 -8.05 32.19
C ASP A 7 -37.48 -7.66 30.71
N LYS A 8 -37.86 -6.43 30.34
CA LYS A 8 -37.57 -5.81 29.04
C LYS A 8 -36.26 -4.99 29.06
N GLY A 9 -35.28 -5.32 29.91
CA GLY A 9 -34.07 -4.52 30.13
C GLY A 9 -32.90 -4.75 29.17
N THR A 10 -32.91 -5.79 28.34
CA THR A 10 -31.67 -6.25 27.65
C THR A 10 -31.48 -5.72 26.22
N LYS A 11 -32.53 -5.33 25.50
CA LYS A 11 -32.41 -4.92 24.08
C LYS A 11 -31.56 -3.66 23.84
N GLY A 12 -31.54 -2.72 24.79
CA GLY A 12 -30.75 -1.47 24.65
C GLY A 12 -29.25 -1.65 24.90
N PHE A 13 -28.85 -2.63 25.73
CA PHE A 13 -27.46 -2.84 26.13
C PHE A 13 -26.66 -3.60 25.06
N ASP A 14 -27.29 -4.53 24.34
CA ASP A 14 -26.69 -5.23 23.20
C ASP A 14 -26.50 -4.32 21.98
N ASP A 15 -27.47 -3.45 21.69
CA ASP A 15 -27.36 -2.43 20.62
C ASP A 15 -26.23 -1.42 20.93
N LEU A 16 -26.02 -1.03 22.20
CA LEU A 16 -24.89 -0.21 22.64
C LEU A 16 -23.55 -0.93 22.50
N LYS A 17 -23.44 -2.19 22.94
CA LYS A 17 -22.22 -3.01 22.75
C LYS A 17 -21.88 -3.17 21.25
N GLY A 18 -22.89 -3.29 20.39
CA GLY A 18 -22.72 -3.32 18.93
C GLY A 18 -22.16 -2.01 18.36
N LEU A 19 -22.60 -0.86 18.87
CA LEU A 19 -22.09 0.47 18.49
C LEU A 19 -20.65 0.72 18.98
N PHE A 20 -20.31 0.31 20.21
CA PHE A 20 -18.95 0.41 20.73
C PHE A 20 -17.97 -0.52 20.00
N LYS A 21 -18.39 -1.76 19.69
CA LYS A 21 -17.59 -2.68 18.87
C LYS A 21 -17.31 -2.12 17.47
N LYS A 22 -18.30 -1.51 16.81
CA LYS A 22 -18.10 -0.91 15.48
C LYS A 22 -17.16 0.30 15.50
N LYS A 23 -17.31 1.22 16.46
CA LYS A 23 -16.38 2.36 16.60
C LYS A 23 -14.93 1.90 16.88
N ALA A 24 -14.76 0.85 17.67
CA ALA A 24 -13.44 0.27 17.93
C ALA A 24 -12.83 -0.40 16.68
N VAL A 25 -13.65 -1.07 15.86
CA VAL A 25 -13.19 -1.68 14.59
C VAL A 25 -12.84 -0.60 13.56
N ASP A 26 -13.63 0.45 13.42
CA ASP A 26 -13.34 1.56 12.49
C ASP A 26 -12.03 2.28 12.84
N GLN A 27 -11.74 2.48 14.14
CA GLN A 27 -10.46 3.04 14.60
C GLN A 27 -9.27 2.11 14.34
N LEU A 28 -9.44 0.81 14.57
CA LEU A 28 -8.40 -0.19 14.27
C LEU A 28 -8.08 -0.28 12.77
N ASP A 29 -9.09 -0.16 11.92
CA ASP A 29 -8.92 -0.17 10.46
C ASP A 29 -8.27 1.13 9.95
N GLU A 30 -8.59 2.28 10.56
CA GLU A 30 -7.92 3.55 10.26
C GLU A 30 -6.45 3.56 10.66
N GLU A 31 -6.11 3.03 11.83
CA GLU A 31 -4.71 2.95 12.28
C GLU A 31 -3.90 1.98 11.40
N LYS A 32 -4.48 0.82 11.05
CA LYS A 32 -3.86 -0.13 10.12
C LYS A 32 -3.66 0.46 8.74
N GLU A 33 -4.64 1.20 8.22
CA GLU A 33 -4.50 1.90 6.95
C GLU A 33 -3.40 2.95 7.00
N LYS A 34 -3.37 3.79 8.05
CA LYS A 34 -2.34 4.83 8.20
C LYS A 34 -0.94 4.23 8.23
N LYS A 35 -0.74 3.16 9.02
CA LYS A 35 0.51 2.41 9.07
C LYS A 35 0.88 1.79 7.71
N ALA A 36 -0.10 1.29 6.97
CA ALA A 36 0.13 0.76 5.62
C ALA A 36 0.54 1.86 4.63
N VAL A 37 -0.09 3.03 4.69
CA VAL A 37 0.25 4.19 3.86
C VAL A 37 1.67 4.69 4.18
N GLU A 38 2.00 4.89 5.45
CA GLU A 38 3.34 5.32 5.89
C GLU A 38 4.42 4.30 5.48
N ALA A 39 4.13 3.01 5.59
CA ALA A 39 5.05 1.97 5.13
C ALA A 39 5.24 2.02 3.60
N VAL A 40 4.17 2.21 2.83
CA VAL A 40 4.27 2.39 1.38
C VAL A 40 5.04 3.67 1.02
N ASP A 41 4.83 4.79 1.72
CA ASP A 41 5.61 6.02 1.54
C ASP A 41 7.11 5.79 1.69
N LYS A 42 7.52 5.05 2.74
CA LYS A 42 8.92 4.66 2.92
C LYS A 42 9.45 3.88 1.72
N HIS A 43 8.66 2.95 1.19
CA HIS A 43 9.07 2.16 0.02
C HIS A 43 9.05 2.95 -1.28
N VAL A 44 8.21 3.98 -1.41
CA VAL A 44 8.26 4.95 -2.51
C VAL A 44 9.59 5.71 -2.46
N GLY A 45 10.00 6.20 -1.29
CA GLY A 45 11.31 6.83 -1.11
C GLY A 45 12.47 5.91 -1.49
N ASN A 46 12.41 4.62 -1.13
CA ASN A 46 13.40 3.65 -1.59
C ASN A 46 13.47 3.53 -3.12
N VAL A 47 12.33 3.61 -3.82
CA VAL A 47 12.30 3.59 -5.30
C VAL A 47 12.92 4.87 -5.86
N GLU A 48 12.64 6.03 -5.28
CA GLU A 48 13.29 7.29 -5.65
C GLU A 48 14.80 7.24 -5.46
N ASP A 49 15.28 6.68 -4.34
CA ASP A 49 16.70 6.48 -4.08
C ASP A 49 17.35 5.50 -5.08
N ALA A 50 16.61 4.48 -5.52
CA ALA A 50 17.05 3.56 -6.55
C ALA A 50 17.15 4.24 -7.93
N ILE A 51 16.17 5.07 -8.29
CA ILE A 51 16.18 5.90 -9.51
C ILE A 51 17.40 6.84 -9.50
N ALA A 52 17.60 7.56 -8.39
CA ALA A 52 18.74 8.47 -8.24
C ALA A 52 20.08 7.73 -8.31
N SER A 53 20.15 6.51 -7.77
CA SER A 53 21.34 5.67 -7.86
C SER A 53 21.61 5.23 -9.31
N LEU A 54 20.60 4.79 -10.06
CA LEU A 54 20.78 4.40 -11.47
C LEU A 54 21.14 5.59 -12.37
N ASP A 55 20.56 6.77 -12.11
CA ASP A 55 20.90 8.00 -12.82
C ASP A 55 22.36 8.43 -12.56
N ARG A 56 22.88 8.22 -11.35
CA ARG A 56 24.31 8.43 -11.07
C ARG A 56 25.17 7.39 -11.75
N ALA A 57 24.79 6.12 -11.69
CA ALA A 57 25.52 5.03 -12.34
C ALA A 57 25.69 5.27 -13.85
N SER A 58 24.66 5.78 -14.54
CA SER A 58 24.71 6.03 -15.98
C SER A 58 25.58 7.23 -16.39
N LYS A 59 25.83 8.17 -15.46
CA LYS A 59 26.61 9.40 -15.69
C LYS A 59 28.06 9.29 -15.21
N THR A 60 28.37 8.26 -14.43
CA THR A 60 29.70 8.09 -13.85
C THR A 60 30.66 7.48 -14.88
N PRO A 61 31.86 8.08 -15.09
CA PRO A 61 32.82 7.59 -16.08
C PRO A 61 33.63 6.38 -15.59
N THR A 62 33.62 6.07 -14.28
CA THR A 62 34.40 4.96 -13.73
C THR A 62 33.51 3.71 -13.51
N PRO A 63 33.90 2.54 -14.05
CA PRO A 63 33.11 1.31 -13.86
C PRO A 63 32.93 0.90 -12.38
N GLY A 64 33.91 1.20 -11.52
CA GLY A 64 33.87 0.86 -10.09
C GLY A 64 32.79 1.62 -9.33
N GLU A 65 32.74 2.95 -9.47
CA GLU A 65 31.72 3.77 -8.81
C GLU A 65 30.32 3.52 -9.40
N ALA A 66 30.21 3.25 -10.71
CA ALA A 66 28.95 2.88 -11.34
C ALA A 66 28.38 1.58 -10.73
N ASN A 67 29.23 0.58 -10.48
CA ASN A 67 28.81 -0.64 -9.81
C ASN A 67 28.30 -0.40 -8.38
N ASP A 68 28.95 0.47 -7.61
CA ASP A 68 28.47 0.80 -6.25
C ASP A 68 27.06 1.40 -6.26
N PHE A 69 26.78 2.30 -7.22
CA PHE A 69 25.44 2.85 -7.39
C PHE A 69 24.43 1.79 -7.84
N VAL A 70 24.81 0.88 -8.73
CA VAL A 70 23.96 -0.26 -9.12
C VAL A 70 23.66 -1.17 -7.92
N GLN A 71 24.63 -1.44 -7.04
CA GLN A 71 24.40 -2.22 -5.82
C GLN A 71 23.45 -1.50 -4.85
N ARG A 72 23.53 -0.17 -4.73
CA ARG A 72 22.56 0.61 -3.95
C ARG A 72 21.15 0.50 -4.53
N ALA A 73 21.00 0.66 -5.84
CA ALA A 73 19.70 0.48 -6.50
C ALA A 73 19.13 -0.93 -6.25
N LYS A 74 19.95 -1.98 -6.38
CA LYS A 74 19.57 -3.37 -6.06
C LYS A 74 19.09 -3.52 -4.63
N HIS A 75 19.78 -2.90 -3.67
CA HIS A 75 19.42 -2.96 -2.26
C HIS A 75 18.01 -2.42 -2.02
N PHE A 76 17.69 -1.23 -2.54
CA PHE A 76 16.38 -0.61 -2.38
C PHE A 76 15.25 -1.40 -3.07
N LEU A 77 15.50 -1.92 -4.28
CA LEU A 77 14.52 -2.77 -4.98
C LEU A 77 14.29 -4.09 -4.27
N THR A 78 15.32 -4.66 -3.65
CA THR A 78 15.19 -5.87 -2.83
C THR A 78 14.27 -5.62 -1.64
N GLN A 79 14.42 -4.48 -0.96
CA GLN A 79 13.52 -4.10 0.12
C GLN A 79 12.07 -3.99 -0.35
N LEU A 80 11.81 -3.43 -1.54
CA LEU A 80 10.45 -3.36 -2.10
C LEU A 80 9.91 -4.74 -2.48
N ARG A 81 10.73 -5.60 -3.09
CA ARG A 81 10.37 -6.97 -3.47
C ARG A 81 9.94 -7.80 -2.27
N ASP A 82 10.72 -7.75 -1.19
CA ASP A 82 10.49 -8.58 0.00
C ASP A 82 9.36 -8.03 0.88
N SER A 83 8.95 -6.80 0.61
CA SER A 83 7.84 -6.16 1.30
C SER A 83 6.48 -6.69 0.83
N ASN A 84 5.55 -6.75 1.78
CA ASN A 84 4.13 -7.01 1.54
C ASN A 84 3.26 -5.76 1.69
N VAL A 85 3.88 -4.59 1.86
CA VAL A 85 3.17 -3.32 2.13
C VAL A 85 2.14 -2.95 1.06
N LEU A 86 2.42 -3.22 -0.22
CA LEU A 86 1.48 -2.96 -1.30
C LEU A 86 0.22 -3.83 -1.17
N TYR A 87 0.38 -5.10 -0.79
CA TYR A 87 -0.74 -6.00 -0.53
C TYR A 87 -1.54 -5.58 0.70
N THR A 88 -0.86 -5.18 1.78
CA THR A 88 -1.52 -4.63 2.97
C THR A 88 -2.32 -3.37 2.65
N LEU A 89 -1.79 -2.50 1.78
CA LEU A 89 -2.47 -1.27 1.37
C LEU A 89 -3.78 -1.59 0.62
N VAL A 90 -3.73 -2.51 -0.35
CA VAL A 90 -4.84 -2.85 -1.25
C VAL A 90 -5.78 -3.92 -0.72
N ALA A 91 -5.51 -4.53 0.44
CA ALA A 91 -6.33 -5.59 1.00
C ALA A 91 -7.82 -5.19 1.06
N GLY A 92 -8.68 -6.03 0.50
CA GLY A 92 -10.12 -5.77 0.44
C GLY A 92 -10.54 -4.66 -0.52
N SER A 93 -9.66 -4.28 -1.45
CA SER A 93 -9.95 -3.35 -2.54
C SER A 93 -9.88 -4.07 -3.89
N PRO A 94 -10.47 -3.53 -4.97
CA PRO A 94 -10.38 -4.14 -6.31
C PRO A 94 -8.98 -4.06 -6.93
N TYR A 95 -7.98 -3.49 -6.23
CA TYR A 95 -6.67 -3.17 -6.79
C TYR A 95 -5.55 -4.18 -6.46
N GLU A 96 -5.93 -5.39 -6.03
CA GLU A 96 -4.97 -6.45 -5.68
C GLU A 96 -4.12 -6.87 -6.90
N GLU A 97 -4.72 -6.93 -8.09
CA GLU A 97 -4.00 -7.28 -9.32
C GLU A 97 -2.98 -6.21 -9.72
N GLU A 98 -3.30 -4.91 -9.58
CA GLU A 98 -2.32 -3.85 -9.83
C GLU A 98 -1.12 -3.94 -8.89
N ALA A 99 -1.33 -4.28 -7.61
CA ALA A 99 -0.22 -4.51 -6.67
C ALA A 99 0.66 -5.71 -7.08
N LYS A 100 0.06 -6.79 -7.60
CA LYS A 100 0.81 -7.95 -8.13
C LYS A 100 1.64 -7.57 -9.35
N LEU A 101 1.08 -6.81 -10.29
CA LEU A 101 1.78 -6.36 -11.49
C LEU A 101 2.98 -5.46 -11.14
N ILE A 102 2.81 -4.53 -10.20
CA ILE A 102 3.92 -3.70 -9.70
C ILE A 102 5.02 -4.58 -9.11
N LYS A 103 4.67 -5.55 -8.26
CA LYS A 103 5.66 -6.46 -7.64
C LYS A 103 6.39 -7.30 -8.69
N ALA A 104 5.68 -7.81 -9.69
CA ALA A 104 6.27 -8.57 -10.79
C ALA A 104 7.28 -7.73 -11.59
N GLU A 105 6.95 -6.47 -11.88
CA GLU A 105 7.88 -5.57 -12.58
C GLU A 105 9.12 -5.26 -11.73
N VAL A 106 8.98 -5.08 -10.41
CA VAL A 106 10.13 -4.92 -9.49
C VAL A 106 11.03 -6.15 -9.51
N VAL A 107 10.48 -7.36 -9.48
CA VAL A 107 11.24 -8.62 -9.57
C VAL A 107 12.00 -8.69 -10.89
N LYS A 108 11.35 -8.31 -11.99
CA LYS A 108 11.94 -8.30 -13.32
C LYS A 108 13.11 -7.30 -13.40
N LEU A 109 12.91 -6.06 -12.93
CA LEU A 109 13.96 -5.04 -12.88
C LEU A 109 15.15 -5.46 -12.01
N LEU A 110 14.90 -6.09 -10.86
CA LEU A 110 15.97 -6.62 -10.01
C LEU A 110 16.79 -7.69 -10.73
N SER A 111 16.12 -8.60 -11.45
CA SER A 111 16.77 -9.66 -12.21
C SER A 111 17.62 -9.09 -13.34
N GLU A 112 17.10 -8.10 -14.07
CA GLU A 112 17.85 -7.42 -15.14
C GLU A 112 19.07 -6.65 -14.59
N LEU A 113 18.95 -5.98 -13.44
CA LEU A 113 20.10 -5.35 -12.79
C LEU A 113 21.17 -6.36 -12.37
N GLN A 114 20.79 -7.60 -12.07
CA GLN A 114 21.73 -8.66 -11.71
C GLN A 114 22.46 -9.24 -12.92
N SER A 115 21.77 -9.39 -14.05
CA SER A 115 22.29 -10.13 -15.21
C SER A 115 22.81 -9.26 -16.36
N ALA A 116 22.45 -7.98 -16.41
CA ALA A 116 22.75 -7.14 -17.56
C ALA A 116 24.13 -6.47 -17.49
N ASP A 117 24.70 -6.21 -18.67
CA ASP A 117 25.81 -5.28 -18.81
C ASP A 117 25.35 -3.86 -18.43
N HIS A 118 26.06 -3.22 -17.49
CA HIS A 118 25.72 -1.90 -16.95
C HIS A 118 26.17 -0.76 -17.87
N THR A 119 25.86 -0.87 -19.15
CA THR A 119 26.10 0.20 -20.12
C THR A 119 25.18 1.40 -19.84
N PRO A 120 25.58 2.64 -20.19
CA PRO A 120 24.77 3.83 -19.96
C PRO A 120 23.35 3.75 -20.53
N ASP A 121 23.18 3.23 -21.75
CA ASP A 121 21.86 3.09 -22.40
C ASP A 121 20.95 2.10 -21.66
N ASN A 122 21.53 0.97 -21.22
CA ASN A 122 20.79 -0.01 -20.46
C ASN A 122 20.39 0.52 -19.08
N LEU A 123 21.30 1.21 -18.39
CA LEU A 123 21.01 1.86 -17.11
C LEU A 123 19.92 2.94 -17.27
N ALA A 124 19.94 3.72 -18.35
CA ALA A 124 18.90 4.70 -18.65
C ALA A 124 17.53 4.03 -18.90
N ASN A 125 17.49 2.91 -19.64
CA ASN A 125 16.27 2.14 -19.87
C ASN A 125 15.70 1.56 -18.56
N LEU A 126 16.56 0.96 -17.73
CA LEU A 126 16.19 0.45 -16.40
C LEU A 126 15.65 1.57 -15.51
N ASN A 127 16.27 2.76 -15.55
CA ASN A 127 15.82 3.92 -14.81
C ASN A 127 14.43 4.40 -15.23
N ASN A 128 14.16 4.47 -16.54
CA ASN A 128 12.84 4.85 -17.07
C ASN A 128 11.75 3.87 -16.64
N ARG A 129 12.03 2.57 -16.68
CA ARG A 129 11.08 1.55 -16.21
C ARG A 129 10.87 1.62 -14.70
N LEU A 130 11.91 1.90 -13.94
CA LEU A 130 11.79 2.10 -12.50
C LEU A 130 10.96 3.36 -12.17
N ALA A 131 11.10 4.44 -12.94
CA ALA A 131 10.24 5.62 -12.83
C ALA A 131 8.76 5.29 -13.14
N ALA A 132 8.48 4.39 -14.07
CA ALA A 132 7.12 3.92 -14.34
C ALA A 132 6.55 3.09 -13.16
N VAL A 133 7.38 2.27 -12.51
CA VAL A 133 7.01 1.57 -11.26
C VAL A 133 6.68 2.56 -10.15
N HIS A 134 7.52 3.58 -9.96
CA HIS A 134 7.27 4.66 -9.01
C HIS A 134 5.91 5.33 -9.23
N GLN A 135 5.64 5.76 -10.46
CA GLN A 135 4.34 6.36 -10.82
C GLN A 135 3.17 5.41 -10.60
N SER A 136 3.34 4.12 -10.88
CA SER A 136 2.30 3.10 -10.67
C SER A 136 1.95 2.93 -9.19
N ILE A 137 2.96 2.96 -8.30
CA ILE A 137 2.75 2.92 -6.84
C ILE A 137 1.99 4.18 -6.37
N GLU A 138 2.39 5.36 -6.84
CA GLU A 138 1.73 6.62 -6.51
C GLU A 138 0.26 6.67 -6.97
N ILE A 139 -0.02 6.19 -8.18
CA ILE A 139 -1.38 6.08 -8.71
C ILE A 139 -2.19 5.09 -7.86
N LEU A 140 -1.62 3.93 -7.51
CA LEU A 140 -2.27 2.91 -6.70
C LEU A 140 -2.67 3.47 -5.33
N LYS A 141 -1.78 4.21 -4.66
CA LYS A 141 -2.08 4.88 -3.37
C LYS A 141 -3.28 5.80 -3.48
N ARG A 142 -3.32 6.65 -4.51
CA ARG A 142 -4.44 7.58 -4.74
C ARG A 142 -5.75 6.84 -4.99
N LYS A 143 -5.72 5.77 -5.80
CA LYS A 143 -6.88 4.91 -6.07
C LYS A 143 -7.42 4.26 -4.79
N VAL A 144 -6.55 3.67 -3.97
CA VAL A 144 -6.92 3.03 -2.70
C VAL A 144 -7.54 4.03 -1.73
N ALA A 145 -6.92 5.20 -1.55
CA ALA A 145 -7.42 6.24 -0.66
C ALA A 145 -8.82 6.72 -1.09
N ALA A 146 -9.03 6.92 -2.40
CA ALA A 146 -10.34 7.29 -2.94
C ALA A 146 -11.39 6.19 -2.72
N TYR A 147 -11.02 4.92 -2.94
CA TYR A 147 -11.89 3.78 -2.71
C TYR A 147 -12.32 3.67 -1.24
N LYS A 148 -11.37 3.67 -0.29
CA LYS A 148 -11.66 3.54 1.14
C LYS A 148 -12.54 4.69 1.65
N LYS A 149 -12.29 5.93 1.18
CA LYS A 149 -13.16 7.09 1.48
C LYS A 149 -14.60 6.88 0.99
N LYS A 150 -14.79 6.34 -0.21
CA LYS A 150 -16.12 6.05 -0.77
C LYS A 150 -16.83 4.94 0.01
N THR A 151 -16.11 3.87 0.34
CA THR A 151 -16.65 2.73 1.10
C THR A 151 -17.11 3.15 2.48
N ARG A 152 -16.31 3.94 3.21
CA ARG A 152 -16.70 4.50 4.53
C ARG A 152 -17.97 5.33 4.46
N LYS A 153 -18.10 6.22 3.46
CA LYS A 153 -19.31 7.03 3.27
C LYS A 153 -20.55 6.16 3.01
N ALA A 154 -20.43 5.13 2.19
CA ALA A 154 -21.52 4.21 1.90
C ALA A 154 -21.95 3.40 3.14
N VAL A 155 -20.99 2.94 3.94
CA VAL A 155 -21.27 2.24 5.22
C VAL A 155 -21.95 3.17 6.22
N ALA A 156 -21.46 4.40 6.39
CA ALA A 156 -22.08 5.40 7.28
C ALA A 156 -23.53 5.74 6.87
N ALA A 157 -23.78 5.90 5.56
CA ALA A 157 -25.13 6.14 5.05
C ALA A 157 -26.07 4.95 5.28
N LYS A 158 -25.60 3.71 5.05
CA LYS A 158 -26.36 2.49 5.36
C LYS A 158 -26.70 2.38 6.84
N LEU A 159 -25.75 2.71 7.73
CA LEU A 159 -25.98 2.68 9.17
C LEU A 159 -27.00 3.72 9.62
N LYS A 160 -26.91 4.96 9.11
CA LYS A 160 -27.89 6.01 9.41
C LYS A 160 -29.31 5.59 8.99
N GLY A 161 -29.46 5.02 7.79
CA GLY A 161 -30.75 4.52 7.30
C GLY A 161 -31.31 3.31 8.07
N VAL A 162 -30.47 2.56 8.80
CA VAL A 162 -30.93 1.49 9.72
C VAL A 162 -31.38 2.09 11.05
N VAL A 163 -30.72 3.13 11.54
CA VAL A 163 -31.08 3.81 12.80
C VAL A 163 -32.38 4.61 12.66
N GLU A 164 -32.64 5.22 11.51
CA GLU A 164 -33.87 6.00 11.26
C GLU A 164 -35.13 5.14 10.97
N ARG A 165 -34.99 3.81 10.85
CA ARG A 165 -36.12 2.87 10.64
C ARG A 165 -36.53 2.08 11.90
N LYS A 166 -35.91 2.33 13.04
CA LYS A 166 -36.32 1.80 14.36
C LYS A 166 -37.04 2.90 15.14
#